data_AF-A0A7J2IY02-F1
#
_entry.id   AF-A0A7J2IY02-F1
#
_cell.length_a   1.000
_cell.length_b   1.000
_cell.length_c   1.000
_cell.angle_alpha   90.00
_cell.angle_beta   90.00
_cell.angle_gamma   90.00
#
_symmetry.space_group_name_H-M   'P 1'
#
loop_
_entity.id
_entity.type
_entity.pdbx_description
1 polymer ?
#
loop_
_entity_poly.entity_id
_entity_poly.type
_entity_poly.pdbx_seq_one_letter_code
_entity_poly.pdbx_strand_id
1 'polypeptide(L)'
;IYTAGCNFRCPYCHNYDIARGKTEEIPIEKVKTFLEERKQFLDAVTITGGEPTIHGELPDFCRMIKKLGYLVKLDTNGSNPKMIKKLLENQLVDYIAMDIKAPWEKYQKIVGNNVNVDAIRESYRIIRSSFLPHEFRTTVHSRLLKLSDIETIIEEVKEEVHFVQIARKTPQYPHLNAYTARLLKNLLNGKVFIR
;
A
#
# COMPACT_ATOMS: atom_id res chain seq x y z
N ILE A 1 -4.26 -11.46 2.76
CA ILE A 1 -4.89 -11.29 4.09
C ILE A 1 -5.16 -9.80 4.28
N TYR A 2 -6.39 -9.44 4.61
CA TYR A 2 -6.81 -8.06 4.83
C TYR A 2 -6.83 -7.77 6.33
N THR A 3 -6.20 -6.67 6.73
CA THR A 3 -6.28 -6.10 8.08
C THR A 3 -7.43 -5.09 8.14
N ALA A 4 -8.15 -5.05 9.27
CA ALA A 4 -9.29 -4.16 9.48
C ALA A 4 -8.84 -2.85 10.13
N GLY A 5 -9.37 -1.73 9.64
CA GLY A 5 -9.02 -0.40 10.12
C GLY A 5 -7.86 0.22 9.35
N CYS A 6 -7.98 1.51 9.03
CA CYS A 6 -6.97 2.32 8.38
C CYS A 6 -6.88 3.66 9.10
N ASN A 7 -5.71 4.30 9.09
CA ASN A 7 -5.54 5.67 9.57
C ASN A 7 -5.70 6.72 8.46
N PHE A 8 -5.91 6.32 7.20
CA PHE A 8 -6.28 7.20 6.09
C PHE A 8 -7.78 7.11 5.76
N ARG A 9 -8.28 8.12 5.04
CA ARG A 9 -9.69 8.26 4.61
C ARG A 9 -9.77 8.67 3.14
N CYS A 10 -8.92 8.07 2.31
CA CYS A 10 -8.85 8.35 0.88
C CYS A 10 -10.25 8.20 0.25
N PRO A 11 -10.77 9.19 -0.49
CA PRO A 11 -12.12 9.14 -1.02
C PRO A 11 -12.32 7.98 -2.00
N TYR A 12 -11.29 7.63 -2.78
CA TYR A 12 -11.30 6.54 -3.76
C TYR A 12 -11.02 5.14 -3.16
N CYS A 13 -11.03 4.98 -1.84
CA CYS A 13 -10.70 3.69 -1.22
C CYS A 13 -11.68 2.59 -1.65
N HIS A 14 -11.17 1.56 -2.33
CA HIS A 14 -11.98 0.40 -2.73
C HIS A 14 -12.36 -0.50 -1.56
N ASN A 15 -11.54 -0.50 -0.50
CA ASN A 15 -11.74 -1.31 0.69
C ASN A 15 -12.38 -0.47 1.82
N TYR A 16 -13.35 0.39 1.47
CA TYR A 16 -13.91 1.39 2.39
C TYR A 16 -14.38 0.79 3.71
N ASP A 17 -15.17 -0.28 3.67
CA ASP A 17 -15.70 -0.90 4.89
C ASP A 17 -14.61 -1.52 5.76
N ILE A 18 -13.67 -2.25 5.14
CA ILE A 18 -12.48 -2.79 5.84
C ILE A 18 -11.66 -1.66 6.47
N ALA A 19 -11.40 -0.57 5.74
CA ALA A 19 -10.65 0.59 6.23
C ALA A 19 -11.36 1.32 7.40
N ARG A 20 -12.68 1.15 7.53
CA ARG A 20 -13.50 1.66 8.63
C ARG A 20 -13.72 0.64 9.75
N GLY A 21 -13.14 -0.55 9.66
CA GLY A 21 -13.36 -1.64 10.61
C GLY A 21 -14.76 -2.23 10.56
N LYS A 22 -15.51 -1.98 9.48
CA LYS A 22 -16.88 -2.51 9.26
C LYS A 22 -16.80 -3.87 8.56
N THR A 23 -16.12 -4.82 9.18
CA THR A 23 -15.92 -6.16 8.63
C THR A 23 -15.87 -7.17 9.76
N GLU A 24 -16.19 -8.43 9.45
CA GLU A 24 -16.10 -9.51 10.42
C GLU A 24 -14.63 -9.91 10.61
N GLU A 25 -14.21 -10.06 11.87
CA GLU A 25 -12.88 -10.55 12.17
C GLU A 25 -12.82 -12.06 12.00
N ILE A 26 -11.75 -12.54 11.35
CA ILE A 26 -11.48 -13.96 11.18
C ILE A 26 -10.51 -14.38 12.29
N PRO A 27 -10.85 -15.39 13.12
CA PRO A 27 -9.94 -15.91 14.12
C PRO A 27 -8.61 -16.36 13.51
N ILE A 28 -7.51 -16.07 14.21
CA ILE A 28 -6.16 -16.38 13.76
C ILE A 28 -5.97 -17.86 13.43
N GLU A 29 -6.58 -18.76 14.21
CA GLU A 29 -6.51 -20.21 13.96
C GLU A 29 -7.14 -20.60 12.62
N LYS A 30 -8.26 -19.96 12.23
CA LYS A 30 -8.86 -20.21 10.90
C LYS A 30 -7.93 -19.74 9.79
N VAL A 31 -7.25 -18.61 9.97
CA VAL A 31 -6.25 -18.12 9.02
C VAL A 31 -5.08 -19.09 8.90
N LYS A 32 -4.60 -19.59 10.05
CA LYS A 32 -3.49 -20.56 10.10
C LYS A 32 -3.85 -21.86 9.39
N THR A 33 -5.00 -22.46 9.70
CA THR A 33 -5.48 -23.68 9.02
C THR A 33 -5.62 -23.45 7.52
N PHE A 34 -6.20 -22.32 7.10
CA PHE A 34 -6.34 -21.99 5.68
C PHE A 34 -5.00 -21.93 4.95
N LEU A 35 -3.97 -21.38 5.60
CA LEU A 35 -2.62 -21.30 5.05
C LEU A 35 -1.94 -22.67 5.05
N GLU A 36 -2.04 -23.46 6.11
CA GLU A 36 -1.47 -24.81 6.17
C GLU A 36 -1.97 -25.70 5.02
N GLU A 37 -3.27 -25.67 4.73
CA GLU A 37 -3.89 -26.40 3.62
C GLU A 37 -3.37 -25.97 2.24
N ARG A 38 -2.83 -24.76 2.11
CA ARG A 38 -2.45 -24.14 0.82
C ARG A 38 -0.95 -24.04 0.62
N LYS A 39 -0.14 -24.53 1.57
CA LYS A 39 1.32 -24.38 1.56
C LYS A 39 1.98 -24.95 0.30
N GLN A 40 1.39 -25.99 -0.30
CA GLN A 40 1.91 -26.61 -1.51
C GLN A 40 1.51 -25.88 -2.80
N PHE A 41 0.57 -24.93 -2.74
CA PHE A 41 -0.01 -24.27 -3.91
C PHE A 41 0.32 -22.78 -4.00
N LEU A 42 0.76 -22.18 -2.90
CA LEU A 42 1.00 -20.75 -2.79
C LEU A 42 2.42 -20.53 -2.25
N ASP A 43 3.14 -19.58 -2.84
CA ASP A 43 4.51 -19.24 -2.42
C ASP A 43 4.54 -18.13 -1.37
N ALA A 44 3.56 -17.22 -1.41
CA ALA A 44 3.59 -15.99 -0.66
C ALA A 44 2.23 -15.57 -0.11
N VAL A 45 2.25 -14.84 1.00
CA VAL A 45 1.09 -14.19 1.59
C VAL A 45 1.27 -12.68 1.52
N THR A 46 0.33 -12.00 0.86
CA THR A 46 0.24 -10.54 0.94
C THR A 46 -0.60 -10.13 2.13
N ILE A 47 -0.01 -9.35 3.04
CA ILE A 47 -0.69 -8.66 4.13
C ILE A 47 -1.02 -7.25 3.62
N THR A 48 -2.31 -6.96 3.54
CA THR A 48 -2.87 -5.70 3.01
C THR A 48 -4.10 -5.32 3.83
N GLY A 49 -4.99 -4.51 3.29
CA GLY A 49 -6.26 -4.16 3.90
C GLY A 49 -6.31 -2.69 4.26
N GLY A 50 -6.92 -2.35 5.39
CA GLY A 50 -6.98 -0.96 5.83
C GLY A 50 -5.57 -0.36 5.90
N GLU A 51 -4.87 -0.52 7.02
CA GLU A 51 -3.43 -0.24 7.08
C GLU A 51 -2.76 -1.23 8.04
N PRO A 52 -2.02 -2.23 7.54
CA PRO A 52 -1.43 -3.25 8.41
C PRO A 52 -0.54 -2.68 9.52
N THR A 53 0.20 -1.60 9.25
CA THR A 53 1.20 -1.09 10.19
C THR A 53 0.63 -0.37 11.41
N ILE A 54 -0.71 -0.20 11.51
CA ILE A 54 -1.35 0.27 12.75
C ILE A 54 -1.51 -0.84 13.79
N HIS A 55 -1.38 -2.11 13.39
CA HIS A 55 -1.56 -3.25 14.28
C HIS A 55 -0.24 -3.63 14.97
N GLY A 56 -0.23 -3.62 16.30
CA GLY A 56 0.97 -3.90 17.10
C GLY A 56 1.48 -5.34 16.96
N GLU A 57 0.55 -6.26 16.65
CA GLU A 57 0.71 -7.70 16.54
C GLU A 57 1.24 -8.13 15.17
N LEU A 58 1.34 -7.20 14.20
CA LEU A 58 1.81 -7.48 12.85
C LEU A 58 3.14 -8.27 12.80
N PRO A 59 4.17 -7.98 13.62
CA PRO A 59 5.40 -8.76 13.64
C PRO A 59 5.19 -10.24 14.00
N ASP A 60 4.33 -10.54 14.97
CA ASP A 60 4.02 -11.92 15.35
C ASP A 60 3.24 -12.65 14.26
N PHE A 61 2.34 -11.93 13.60
CA PHE A 61 1.61 -12.47 12.47
C PHE A 61 2.52 -12.80 11.29
N CYS A 62 3.47 -11.91 10.95
CA CYS A 62 4.48 -12.19 9.94
C CYS A 62 5.36 -13.39 10.33
N ARG A 63 5.79 -13.48 11.60
CA ARG A 63 6.55 -14.65 12.10
C ARG A 63 5.78 -15.95 11.92
N MET A 64 4.49 -15.96 12.23
CA MET A 64 3.63 -17.13 12.03
C MET A 64 3.61 -17.54 10.56
N ILE A 65 3.38 -16.61 9.64
CA ILE A 65 3.36 -16.88 8.20
C ILE A 65 4.71 -17.44 7.72
N LYS A 66 5.83 -16.82 8.12
CA LYS A 66 7.17 -17.30 7.74
C LYS A 66 7.47 -18.69 8.31
N LYS A 67 7.04 -19.00 9.53
CA LYS A 67 7.17 -20.36 10.12
C LYS A 67 6.41 -21.41 9.32
N LEU A 68 5.30 -21.03 8.69
CA LEU A 68 4.60 -21.91 7.75
C LEU A 68 5.35 -22.08 6.42
N GLY A 69 6.43 -21.36 6.16
CA GLY A 69 7.27 -21.52 4.97
C GLY A 69 6.90 -20.60 3.81
N TYR A 70 6.07 -19.58 4.06
CA TYR A 70 5.67 -18.59 3.06
C TYR A 70 6.61 -17.39 3.00
N LEU A 71 6.74 -16.80 1.83
CA LEU A 71 7.21 -15.42 1.67
C LEU A 71 6.12 -14.44 2.14
N VAL A 72 6.52 -13.30 2.71
CA VAL A 72 5.60 -12.27 3.20
C VAL A 72 5.74 -11.00 2.37
N LYS A 73 4.64 -10.58 1.75
CA LYS A 73 4.53 -9.26 1.11
C LYS A 73 3.70 -8.33 1.99
N LEU A 74 4.20 -7.12 2.22
CA LEU A 74 3.49 -6.07 2.94
C LEU A 74 3.02 -4.97 1.98
N ASP A 75 1.72 -4.66 2.01
CA ASP A 75 1.16 -3.45 1.40
C ASP A 75 0.89 -2.41 2.50
N THR A 76 1.44 -1.21 2.37
CA THR A 76 1.30 -0.14 3.38
C THR A 76 1.16 1.24 2.77
N ASN A 77 0.46 2.13 3.47
CA ASN A 77 0.39 3.56 3.19
C ASN A 77 1.59 4.35 3.74
N GLY A 78 2.51 3.69 4.45
CA GLY A 78 3.78 4.25 4.91
C GLY A 78 3.69 5.19 6.10
N SER A 79 2.54 5.31 6.74
CA SER A 79 2.34 6.24 7.87
C SER A 79 3.06 5.85 9.17
N ASN A 80 3.57 4.62 9.29
CA ASN A 80 4.26 4.13 10.50
C ASN A 80 5.70 3.65 10.21
N PRO A 81 6.68 4.57 10.12
CA PRO A 81 8.07 4.22 9.85
C PRO A 81 8.69 3.31 10.92
N LYS A 82 8.28 3.46 12.19
CA LYS A 82 8.77 2.63 13.29
C LYS A 82 8.42 1.16 13.10
N MET A 83 7.18 0.86 12.71
CA MET A 83 6.75 -0.51 12.44
C MET A 83 7.45 -1.07 11.21
N ILE A 84 7.57 -0.29 10.13
CA ILE A 84 8.25 -0.73 8.90
C ILE A 84 9.72 -1.07 9.20
N LYS A 85 10.43 -0.20 9.91
CA LYS A 85 11.81 -0.46 10.35
C LYS A 85 11.91 -1.73 11.18
N LYS A 86 11.01 -1.93 12.15
CA LYS A 86 10.98 -3.15 12.96
C LYS A 86 10.80 -4.41 12.12
N LEU A 87 9.91 -4.41 11.12
CA LEU A 87 9.70 -5.55 10.23
C LEU A 87 10.93 -5.87 9.38
N LEU A 88 11.61 -4.84 8.87
CA LEU A 88 12.82 -4.97 8.08
C LEU A 88 14.00 -5.51 8.91
N GLU A 89 14.28 -4.91 10.08
CA GLU A 89 15.38 -5.32 10.96
C GLU A 89 15.24 -6.78 11.44
N ASN A 90 14.00 -7.24 11.61
CA ASN A 90 13.69 -8.62 12.01
C ASN A 90 13.48 -9.57 10.81
N GLN A 91 13.71 -9.11 9.57
CA GLN A 91 13.57 -9.89 8.33
C GLN A 91 12.19 -10.56 8.18
N LEU A 92 11.14 -9.88 8.64
CA LEU A 92 9.78 -10.40 8.72
C LEU A 92 8.96 -10.21 7.44
N VAL A 93 9.51 -9.49 6.47
CA VAL A 93 8.91 -9.23 5.17
C VAL A 93 9.94 -9.49 4.08
N ASP A 94 9.48 -10.03 2.97
CA ASP A 94 10.28 -10.42 1.81
C ASP A 94 10.04 -9.46 0.62
N TYR A 95 8.95 -8.69 0.68
CA TYR A 95 8.62 -7.65 -0.30
C TYR A 95 7.76 -6.55 0.31
N ILE A 96 7.98 -5.28 -0.07
CA ILE A 96 7.12 -4.16 0.37
C ILE A 96 6.56 -3.40 -0.84
N ALA A 97 5.24 -3.23 -0.88
CA ALA A 97 4.58 -2.26 -1.74
C ALA A 97 4.11 -1.06 -0.90
N MET A 98 4.71 0.11 -1.11
CA MET A 98 4.30 1.33 -0.44
C MET A 98 3.50 2.25 -1.35
N ASP A 99 2.36 2.68 -0.85
CA ASP A 99 1.48 3.62 -1.50
C ASP A 99 1.92 5.07 -1.28
N ILE A 100 2.38 5.75 -2.34
CA ILE A 100 2.59 7.20 -2.39
C ILE A 100 1.34 7.84 -3.01
N LYS A 101 0.53 8.49 -2.16
CA LYS A 101 -0.84 8.88 -2.53
C LYS A 101 -0.96 10.24 -3.23
N ALA A 102 0.01 11.13 -3.09
CA ALA A 102 0.01 12.47 -3.68
C ALA A 102 1.41 13.08 -3.59
N PRO A 103 1.67 14.24 -4.23
CA PRO A 103 2.81 15.07 -3.88
C PRO A 103 2.82 15.39 -2.38
N TRP A 104 4.00 15.58 -1.78
CA TRP A 104 4.11 15.81 -0.33
C TRP A 104 3.25 16.99 0.14
N GLU A 105 3.22 18.07 -0.63
CA GLU A 105 2.43 19.27 -0.33
C GLU A 105 0.90 19.05 -0.37
N LYS A 106 0.41 18.03 -1.10
CA LYS A 106 -1.03 17.74 -1.28
C LYS A 106 -1.49 16.52 -0.48
N TYR A 107 -0.58 15.85 0.23
CA TYR A 107 -0.81 14.54 0.80
C TYR A 107 -2.02 14.48 1.72
N GLN A 108 -2.10 15.38 2.70
CA GLN A 108 -3.21 15.45 3.67
C GLN A 108 -4.58 15.59 3.00
N LYS A 109 -4.66 16.43 1.95
CA LYS A 109 -5.90 16.67 1.19
C LYS A 109 -6.37 15.39 0.50
N ILE A 110 -5.46 14.63 -0.09
CA ILE A 110 -5.81 13.42 -0.87
C ILE A 110 -6.15 12.24 0.04
N VAL A 111 -5.45 12.09 1.17
CA VAL A 111 -5.71 10.99 2.10
C VAL A 111 -6.91 11.25 3.00
N GLY A 112 -7.49 12.45 2.98
CA GLY A 112 -8.73 12.78 3.69
C GLY A 112 -8.60 12.79 5.21
N ASN A 113 -7.37 12.92 5.73
CA ASN A 113 -7.10 12.97 7.17
C ASN A 113 -5.87 13.84 7.46
N ASN A 114 -5.76 14.34 8.70
CA ASN A 114 -4.54 14.98 9.16
C ASN A 114 -3.47 13.90 9.36
N VAL A 115 -2.39 13.96 8.59
CA VAL A 115 -1.30 12.97 8.62
C VAL A 115 0.05 13.64 8.73
N ASN A 116 0.99 12.97 9.39
CA ASN A 116 2.39 13.42 9.43
C ASN A 116 3.08 13.01 8.11
N VAL A 117 3.24 13.96 7.19
CA VAL A 117 3.86 13.72 5.88
C VAL A 117 5.34 13.36 6.02
N ASP A 118 6.04 13.89 7.02
CA ASP A 118 7.45 13.56 7.24
C ASP A 118 7.65 12.10 7.67
N ALA A 119 6.73 11.53 8.44
CA ALA A 119 6.75 10.11 8.77
C ALA A 119 6.60 9.22 7.51
N ILE A 120 5.80 9.66 6.54
CA ILE A 120 5.61 8.95 5.26
C ILE A 120 6.89 9.05 4.41
N ARG A 121 7.50 10.23 4.37
CA ARG A 121 8.81 10.44 3.71
C ARG A 121 9.91 9.62 4.36
N GLU A 122 9.88 9.48 5.68
CA GLU A 122 10.81 8.61 6.42
C GLU A 122 10.62 7.14 6.02
N SER A 123 9.38 6.64 5.97
CA SER A 123 9.09 5.28 5.50
C SER A 123 9.59 5.03 4.08
N TYR A 124 9.38 5.99 3.17
CA TYR A 124 9.93 5.94 1.81
C TYR A 124 11.46 5.76 1.84
N ARG A 125 12.18 6.60 2.61
CA ARG A 125 13.64 6.52 2.73
C ARG A 125 14.09 5.19 3.33
N ILE A 126 13.45 4.72 4.39
CA ILE A 126 13.76 3.45 5.05
C ILE A 126 13.63 2.29 4.04
N ILE A 127 12.49 2.20 3.35
CA ILE A 127 12.24 1.12 2.38
C ILE A 127 13.25 1.17 1.24
N ARG A 128 13.47 2.35 0.65
CA ARG A 128 14.44 2.54 -0.43
C ARG A 128 15.86 2.12 -0.02
N SER A 129 16.27 2.43 1.21
CA SER A 129 17.59 2.09 1.76
C SER A 129 17.73 0.65 2.24
N SER A 130 16.64 -0.12 2.28
CA SER A 130 16.63 -1.45 2.91
C SER A 130 17.24 -2.57 2.06
N PHE A 131 17.47 -2.32 0.77
CA PHE A 131 17.85 -3.32 -0.25
C PHE A 131 16.86 -4.49 -0.42
N LEU A 132 15.75 -4.50 0.33
CA LEU A 132 14.65 -5.46 0.14
C LEU A 132 13.95 -5.14 -1.20
N PRO A 133 13.53 -6.15 -1.98
CA PRO A 133 12.65 -5.93 -3.12
C PRO A 133 11.41 -5.12 -2.72
N HIS A 134 11.15 -4.03 -3.45
CA HIS A 134 10.04 -3.14 -3.15
C HIS A 134 9.45 -2.48 -4.40
N GLU A 135 8.24 -1.94 -4.26
CA GLU A 135 7.64 -1.05 -5.24
C GLU A 135 6.99 0.15 -4.55
N PHE A 136 7.08 1.29 -5.21
CA PHE A 136 6.28 2.46 -4.88
C PHE A 136 5.16 2.61 -5.90
N ARG A 137 3.95 2.89 -5.41
CA ARG A 137 2.76 2.96 -6.24
C ARG A 137 1.89 4.18 -5.93
N THR A 138 1.26 4.72 -6.95
CA THR A 138 0.27 5.79 -6.82
C THR A 138 -1.04 5.39 -7.47
N THR A 139 -2.12 5.39 -6.70
CA THR A 139 -3.47 5.25 -7.24
C THR A 139 -4.00 6.62 -7.68
N VAL A 140 -4.30 6.77 -8.96
CA VAL A 140 -4.67 8.07 -9.56
C VAL A 140 -6.15 8.13 -9.90
N HIS A 141 -6.75 9.29 -9.63
CA HIS A 141 -8.06 9.68 -10.14
C HIS A 141 -7.96 11.11 -10.68
N SER A 142 -8.48 11.35 -11.88
CA SER A 142 -8.39 12.65 -12.57
C SER A 142 -9.03 13.85 -11.84
N ARG A 143 -9.86 13.62 -10.82
CA ARG A 143 -10.46 14.66 -9.97
C ARG A 143 -9.60 15.02 -8.75
N LEU A 144 -8.63 14.17 -8.44
CA LEU A 144 -7.81 14.26 -7.24
C LEU A 144 -6.37 14.63 -7.57
N LEU A 145 -5.82 14.03 -8.62
CA LEU A 145 -4.47 14.25 -9.10
C LEU A 145 -4.51 14.62 -10.59
N LYS A 146 -3.91 15.76 -10.92
CA LYS A 146 -3.61 16.17 -12.29
C LYS A 146 -2.36 15.44 -12.79
N LEU A 147 -2.10 15.46 -14.10
CA LEU A 147 -0.89 14.88 -14.66
C LEU A 147 0.37 15.47 -14.01
N SER A 148 0.40 16.79 -13.83
CA SER A 148 1.50 17.49 -13.15
C SER A 148 1.74 17.00 -11.72
N ASP A 149 0.69 16.56 -11.03
CA ASP A 149 0.83 16.00 -9.68
C ASP A 149 1.49 14.62 -9.73
N ILE A 150 1.18 13.82 -10.76
CA ILE A 150 1.80 12.52 -10.97
C ILE A 150 3.29 12.70 -11.33
N GLU A 151 3.61 13.68 -12.18
CA GLU A 151 5.00 14.04 -12.51
C GLU A 151 5.76 14.50 -11.27
N THR A 152 5.14 15.35 -10.44
CA THR A 152 5.74 15.79 -9.17
C THR A 152 6.04 14.61 -8.24
N ILE A 153 5.11 13.64 -8.12
CA ILE A 153 5.35 12.42 -7.34
C ILE A 153 6.58 11.67 -7.87
N ILE A 154 6.70 11.51 -9.19
CA ILE A 154 7.83 10.80 -9.82
C ILE A 154 9.15 11.54 -9.56
N GLU A 155 9.14 12.87 -9.55
CA GLU A 155 10.33 13.68 -9.24
C GLU A 155 10.72 13.62 -7.76
N GLU A 156 9.73 13.62 -6.87
CA GLU A 156 9.90 13.50 -5.42
C GLU A 156 10.36 12.10 -5.00
N VAL A 157 9.80 11.08 -5.64
CA VAL A 157 10.04 9.65 -5.44
C VAL A 157 11.03 9.22 -6.52
N LYS A 158 12.34 9.38 -6.23
CA LYS A 158 13.46 9.14 -7.16
C LYS A 158 13.72 7.65 -7.43
N GLU A 159 12.68 6.93 -7.81
CA GLU A 159 12.70 5.50 -8.11
C GLU A 159 12.89 5.27 -9.60
N GLU A 160 13.63 4.21 -9.93
CA GLU A 160 13.78 3.78 -11.32
C GLU A 160 12.44 3.31 -11.90
N VAL A 161 11.62 2.71 -11.04
CA VAL A 161 10.33 2.13 -11.40
C VAL A 161 9.26 2.62 -10.43
N HIS A 162 8.34 3.44 -10.93
CA HIS A 162 7.13 3.84 -10.20
C HIS A 162 5.89 3.25 -10.85
N PHE A 163 4.98 2.70 -10.03
CA PHE A 163 3.75 2.09 -10.54
C PHE A 163 2.58 3.05 -10.40
N VAL A 164 1.82 3.24 -11.47
CA VAL A 164 0.59 4.04 -11.45
C VAL A 164 -0.62 3.13 -11.65
N GLN A 165 -1.55 3.21 -10.71
CA GLN A 165 -2.79 2.42 -10.70
C GLN A 165 -3.98 3.33 -10.94
N ILE A 166 -4.96 2.89 -11.72
CA ILE A 166 -6.16 3.70 -11.98
C ILE A 166 -7.22 3.40 -10.93
N ALA A 167 -7.61 4.43 -10.18
CA ALA A 167 -8.69 4.32 -9.21
C ALA A 167 -9.98 3.87 -9.90
N ARG A 168 -10.58 2.79 -9.37
CA ARG A 168 -11.90 2.32 -9.79
C ARG A 168 -12.99 3.13 -9.11
N LYS A 169 -14.16 3.18 -9.74
CA LYS A 169 -15.36 3.76 -9.14
C LYS A 169 -15.74 2.98 -7.88
N THR A 170 -16.06 3.69 -6.81
CA THR A 170 -16.58 3.10 -5.57
C THR A 170 -17.94 3.71 -5.24
N PRO A 171 -18.78 3.07 -4.41
CA PRO A 171 -20.02 3.69 -3.94
C PRO A 171 -19.78 5.03 -3.24
N GLN A 172 -18.67 5.16 -2.52
CA GLN A 172 -18.31 6.36 -1.75
C GLN A 172 -17.67 7.46 -2.60
N TYR A 173 -17.18 7.13 -3.80
CA TYR A 173 -16.63 8.08 -4.76
C TYR A 173 -17.04 7.70 -6.18
N PRO A 174 -18.30 7.99 -6.57
CA PRO A 174 -18.92 7.45 -7.78
C PRO A 174 -18.52 8.19 -9.07
N HIS A 175 -17.49 9.05 -9.01
CA HIS A 175 -17.07 9.87 -10.13
C HIS A 175 -16.33 9.04 -11.20
N LEU A 176 -16.48 9.45 -12.45
CA LEU A 176 -15.74 8.84 -13.56
C LEU A 176 -14.27 9.28 -13.49
N ASN A 177 -13.37 8.30 -13.56
CA ASN A 177 -11.95 8.56 -13.73
C ASN A 177 -11.64 8.73 -15.22
N ALA A 178 -11.19 9.92 -15.61
CA ALA A 178 -10.87 10.21 -17.01
C ALA A 178 -9.54 9.58 -17.45
N TYR A 179 -8.70 9.13 -16.50
CA TYR A 179 -7.47 8.45 -16.83
C TYR A 179 -7.74 7.03 -17.31
N THR A 180 -7.10 6.68 -18.43
CA THR A 180 -7.02 5.31 -18.95
C THR A 180 -5.57 4.87 -19.00
N ALA A 181 -5.34 3.56 -19.03
CA ALA A 181 -3.97 3.04 -19.06
C ALA A 181 -3.22 3.51 -20.32
N ARG A 182 -3.91 3.54 -21.47
CA ARG A 182 -3.38 4.07 -22.73
C ARG A 182 -3.00 5.54 -22.60
N LEU A 183 -3.88 6.36 -22.01
CA LEU A 183 -3.62 7.79 -21.84
C LEU A 183 -2.40 8.04 -20.96
N LEU A 184 -2.31 7.37 -19.80
CA LEU A 184 -1.19 7.55 -18.88
C LEU A 184 0.13 7.04 -19.47
N LYS A 185 0.13 5.92 -20.20
CA LYS A 185 1.33 5.43 -20.91
C LYS A 185 1.85 6.45 -21.92
N ASN A 186 0.95 7.06 -22.69
CA ASN A 186 1.31 8.08 -23.68
C ASN A 186 1.82 9.37 -23.03
N LEU A 187 1.20 9.81 -21.94
CA LEU A 187 1.54 11.08 -21.29
C LEU A 187 2.82 11.00 -20.46
N LEU A 188 3.09 9.85 -19.84
CA LEU A 188 4.24 9.67 -18.96
C LEU A 188 5.47 9.09 -19.68
N ASN A 189 5.43 8.96 -21.02
CA ASN A 189 6.57 8.60 -21.89
C ASN A 189 7.41 7.40 -21.38
N GLY A 190 6.76 6.39 -20.81
CA GLY A 190 7.46 5.21 -20.27
C GLY A 190 8.20 5.41 -18.95
N LYS A 191 8.10 6.58 -18.30
CA LYS A 191 8.67 6.87 -16.97
C LYS A 191 8.03 6.06 -15.83
N VAL A 192 6.91 5.39 -16.09
CA VAL A 192 6.17 4.60 -15.10
C VAL A 192 5.59 3.32 -15.70
N PHE A 193 5.33 2.35 -14.85
CA PHE A 193 4.56 1.15 -15.20
C PHE A 193 3.10 1.36 -14.82
N ILE A 194 2.19 1.15 -15.78
CA ILE A 194 0.76 1.29 -15.54
C ILE A 194 0.16 -0.08 -15.22
N ARG A 195 -0.51 -0.20 -14.05
CA ARG A 195 -1.22 -1.40 -13.59
C ARG A 195 -2.72 -1.16 -13.44
#